data_AF-A0A1I7BBH8-F1
#
_entry.id   AF-A0A1I7BBH8-F1
#
_cell.length_a   1.000
_cell.length_b   1.000
_cell.length_c   1.000
_cell.angle_alpha   90.00
_cell.angle_beta   90.00
_cell.angle_gamma   90.00
#
_symmetry.space_group_name_H-M   'P 1'
#
loop_
_entity.id
_entity.type
_entity.pdbx_description
1 polymer ?
#
loop_
_entity_poly.entity_id
_entity_poly.type
_entity_poly.pdbx_seq_one_letter_code
_entity_poly.pdbx_strand_id
1 'polypeptide(L)'
;MERDYGYEGYNIHVAVQACASMKPRKFQMPDFGFTAVVTITRSGKHIPVLPEIYVSGRDGRFFASVADTLFAAGTAGQRAIDDLLRP
;
A
#
# COMPACT_ATOMS: atom_id res chain seq x y z
N MET A 1 0.79 -6.21 8.96
CA MET A 1 2.16 -6.61 8.56
C MET A 1 2.80 -5.41 7.93
N GLU A 2 4.05 -5.10 8.24
CA GLU A 2 4.71 -3.87 7.76
C GLU A 2 6.06 -4.20 7.13
N ARG A 3 6.48 -3.40 6.15
CA ARG A 3 7.77 -3.57 5.47
C ARG A 3 8.30 -2.24 4.95
N ASP A 4 9.56 -1.96 5.27
CA ASP A 4 10.28 -0.78 4.80
C ASP A 4 11.17 -1.13 3.61
N TYR A 5 11.23 -0.23 2.63
CA TYR A 5 12.09 -0.33 1.46
C TYR A 5 12.84 1.00 1.23
N GLY A 6 14.16 0.94 1.08
CA GLY A 6 14.95 2.08 0.63
C GLY A 6 14.95 2.20 -0.89
N TYR A 7 14.71 3.40 -1.42
CA TYR A 7 14.76 3.68 -2.86
C TYR A 7 15.15 5.14 -3.13
N GLU A 8 16.20 5.37 -3.92
CA GLU A 8 16.64 6.72 -4.38
C GLU A 8 16.78 7.79 -3.26
N GLY A 9 17.20 7.39 -2.05
CA GLY A 9 17.32 8.32 -0.91
C GLY A 9 16.00 8.64 -0.19
N TYR A 10 14.97 7.85 -0.47
CA TYR A 10 13.69 7.82 0.24
C TYR A 10 13.50 6.47 0.94
N ASN A 11 12.63 6.47 1.94
CA ASN A 11 12.16 5.27 2.61
C ASN A 11 10.66 5.10 2.35
N ILE A 12 10.30 3.98 1.75
CA ILE A 12 8.94 3.55 1.44
C ILE A 12 8.51 2.61 2.56
N HIS A 13 7.67 3.10 3.46
CA HIS A 13 7.05 2.30 4.49
C HIS A 13 5.72 1.74 3.98
N VAL A 14 5.56 0.42 3.95
CA VAL A 14 4.35 -0.26 3.50
C VAL A 14 3.68 -0.94 4.69
N ALA A 15 2.48 -0.50 5.04
CA ALA A 15 1.66 -1.09 6.08
C ALA A 15 0.47 -1.84 5.48
N VAL A 16 0.49 -3.17 5.56
CA VAL A 16 -0.60 -4.05 5.11
C VAL A 16 -1.64 -4.20 6.20
N GLN A 17 -2.87 -3.84 5.86
CA GLN A 17 -4.06 -3.98 6.69
C GLN A 17 -4.93 -5.13 6.16
N ALA A 18 -5.31 -6.04 7.05
CA ALA A 18 -6.32 -7.05 6.74
C ALA A 18 -7.70 -6.41 6.89
N CYS A 19 -8.48 -6.38 5.81
CA CYS A 19 -9.82 -5.83 5.82
C CYS A 19 -10.84 -6.95 5.66
N ALA A 20 -11.84 -6.95 6.54
CA ALA A 20 -12.97 -7.86 6.49
C ALA A 20 -14.23 -7.01 6.32
N SER A 21 -14.80 -6.98 5.12
CA SER A 21 -16.10 -6.35 4.95
C SER A 21 -17.20 -7.34 5.37
N MET A 22 -17.78 -7.13 6.56
CA MET A 22 -19.04 -7.81 6.93
C MET A 22 -20.18 -7.11 6.20
N LYS A 23 -20.53 -7.57 5.00
CA LYS A 23 -21.84 -7.22 4.41
C LYS A 23 -22.92 -8.05 5.10
N PRO A 24 -23.91 -7.45 5.78
CA PRO A 24 -25.04 -8.20 6.28
C PRO A 24 -26.01 -8.52 5.12
N ARG A 25 -26.51 -9.75 5.15
CA ARG A 25 -27.62 -10.34 4.36
C ARG A 25 -27.31 -10.91 2.98
N LYS A 26 -27.45 -12.24 2.97
CA LYS A 26 -27.89 -13.13 1.89
C LYS A 26 -26.87 -13.32 0.76
N PHE A 27 -26.10 -14.40 0.88
CA PHE A 27 -25.42 -15.04 -0.24
C PHE A 27 -24.30 -14.22 -0.89
N GLN A 28 -23.26 -13.89 -0.13
CA GLN A 28 -21.92 -13.73 -0.70
C GLN A 28 -20.90 -13.89 0.43
N MET A 29 -19.85 -14.66 0.17
CA MET A 29 -18.75 -14.81 1.12
C MET A 29 -18.26 -13.43 1.55
N PRO A 30 -17.88 -13.23 2.83
CA PRO A 30 -17.19 -12.01 3.23
C PRO A 30 -16.01 -11.76 2.29
N ASP A 31 -15.98 -10.58 1.66
CA ASP A 31 -14.80 -10.08 0.96
C ASP A 31 -13.75 -9.82 2.05
N PHE A 32 -12.99 -10.87 2.34
CA PHE A 32 -11.78 -10.84 3.16
C PHE A 32 -10.61 -10.60 2.22
N GLY A 33 -9.74 -9.68 2.60
CA GLY A 33 -8.47 -9.53 1.91
C GLY A 33 -7.60 -8.48 2.56
N PHE A 34 -6.64 -8.00 1.78
CA PHE A 34 -5.60 -7.12 2.25
C PHE A 34 -5.61 -5.81 1.46
N THR A 35 -5.36 -4.70 2.15
CA THR A 35 -5.00 -3.40 1.57
C THR A 35 -3.62 -3.01 2.09
N ALA A 36 -2.98 -2.05 1.43
CA ALA A 36 -1.79 -1.42 1.96
C ALA A 36 -1.93 0.09 2.00
N VAL A 37 -1.30 0.68 3.00
CA VAL A 37 -1.01 2.10 3.07
C VAL A 37 0.49 2.26 2.85
N VAL A 38 0.87 3.13 1.92
CA VAL A 38 2.26 3.43 1.61
C VAL A 38 2.58 4.84 2.04
N THR A 39 3.59 4.97 2.88
CA THR A 39 4.08 6.24 3.40
C THR A 39 5.51 6.43 2.90
N ILE A 40 5.74 7.49 2.14
CA ILE A 40 7.06 7.80 1.59
C ILE A 40 7.66 8.92 2.41
N THR A 41 8.82 8.67 2.99
CA THR A 41 9.61 9.64 3.77
C THR A 41 10.96 9.84 3.14
N ARG A 42 11.59 10.99 3.37
CA ARG A 42 12.97 11.22 2.90
C ARG A 42 13.94 10.54 3.87
N SER A 43 14.97 9.86 3.37
CA SER A 43 15.95 9.19 4.24
C SER A 43 16.55 10.17 5.26
N GLY A 44 16.52 9.80 6.54
CA GLY A 44 16.97 10.64 7.65
C GLY A 44 15.97 11.68 8.16
N LYS A 45 14.75 11.73 7.60
CA LYS A 45 13.64 12.56 8.10
C LYS A 45 12.38 11.73 8.28
N HIS A 46 11.69 11.91 9.41
CA HIS A 46 10.40 11.24 9.66
C HIS A 46 9.20 11.95 9.01
N ILE A 47 9.43 12.97 8.18
CA ILE A 47 8.37 13.76 7.57
C ILE A 47 7.99 13.13 6.22
N PRO A 48 6.72 12.73 6.02
CA PRO A 48 6.27 12.21 4.75
C PRO A 48 6.37 13.29 3.67
N VAL A 49 6.87 12.91 2.50
CA VAL A 49 7.04 13.83 1.36
C VAL A 49 5.81 13.88 0.46
N LEU A 50 4.91 12.89 0.60
CA LEU A 50 3.68 12.74 -0.17
C LEU A 50 2.54 12.34 0.78
N PRO A 51 1.27 12.61 0.42
CA PRO A 51 0.13 12.00 1.08
C PRO A 51 0.24 10.47 1.06
N GLU A 52 -0.37 9.83 2.05
CA GLU A 52 -0.41 8.36 2.11
C GLU A 52 -1.09 7.78 0.86
N ILE A 53 -0.47 6.77 0.27
CA ILE A 53 -0.99 6.11 -0.92
C ILE A 53 -1.70 4.84 -0.48
N TYR A 54 -3.01 4.79 -0.72
CA TYR A 54 -3.84 3.63 -0.44
C TYR A 54 -3.84 2.69 -1.65
N VAL A 55 -3.26 1.51 -1.45
CA VAL A 55 -3.12 0.49 -2.49
C VAL A 55 -4.13 -0.61 -2.23
N SER A 56 -5.05 -0.78 -3.18
CA SER A 56 -6.05 -1.84 -3.20
C SER A 56 -5.89 -2.69 -4.46
N GLY A 57 -6.50 -3.87 -4.44
CA GLY A 57 -6.53 -4.77 -5.57
C GLY A 57 -7.37 -4.22 -6.72
N ARG A 58 -7.42 -5.00 -7.80
CA ARG A 58 -8.13 -4.62 -9.04
C ARG A 58 -9.59 -4.27 -8.74
N ASP A 59 -10.07 -3.21 -9.40
CA ASP A 59 -11.45 -2.70 -9.28
C ASP A 59 -11.83 -2.24 -7.87
N GLY A 60 -10.86 -1.81 -7.06
CA GLY A 60 -11.07 -1.35 -5.68
C GLY A 60 -11.36 -2.47 -4.69
N ARG A 61 -11.12 -3.73 -5.09
CA ARG A 61 -11.27 -4.89 -4.20
C ARG A 61 -10.05 -5.08 -3.32
N PHE A 62 -10.18 -5.93 -2.31
CA PHE A 62 -9.04 -6.33 -1.50
C PHE A 62 -8.13 -7.30 -2.26
N PHE A 63 -6.83 -7.28 -1.96
CA PHE A 63 -5.91 -8.30 -2.43
C PHE A 63 -6.19 -9.64 -1.73
N ALA A 64 -6.03 -10.74 -2.46
CA ALA A 64 -6.23 -12.08 -1.92
C ALA A 64 -5.07 -12.54 -1.01
N SER A 65 -3.88 -11.96 -1.18
CA SER A 65 -2.69 -12.32 -0.40
C SER A 65 -1.89 -11.10 0.03
N VAL A 66 -1.23 -11.22 1.18
CA VAL A 66 -0.30 -10.21 1.70
C VAL A 66 0.90 -10.01 0.77
N ALA A 67 1.36 -11.07 0.11
CA ALA A 67 2.48 -11.01 -0.82
C ALA A 67 2.16 -10.12 -2.03
N ASP A 68 0.97 -10.28 -2.61
CA ASP A 68 0.51 -9.45 -3.73
C ASP A 68 0.34 -7.99 -3.30
N THR A 69 -0.21 -7.77 -2.09
CA THR A 69 -0.33 -6.43 -1.53
C THR A 69 1.03 -5.74 -1.37
N LEU A 70 2.01 -6.43 -0.77
CA LEU A 70 3.35 -5.89 -0.56
C LEU A 70 4.04 -5.58 -1.88
N PHE A 71 3.91 -6.47 -2.87
CA PHE A 71 4.50 -6.28 -4.19
C PHE A 71 3.89 -5.08 -4.91
N ALA A 72 2.56 -4.99 -4.94
CA ALA A 72 1.84 -3.88 -5.54
C ALA A 72 2.17 -2.55 -4.85
N ALA A 73 2.19 -2.55 -3.51
CA ALA A 73 2.46 -1.36 -2.71
C ALA A 73 3.91 -0.87 -2.84
N GLY A 74 4.89 -1.77 -2.83
CA GLY A 74 6.29 -1.41 -3.08
C GLY A 74 6.49 -0.81 -4.46
N THR A 75 5.87 -1.41 -5.49
CA THR A 75 5.92 -0.90 -6.87
C THR A 75 5.26 0.48 -7.00
N ALA A 76 4.11 0.68 -6.34
CA ALA A 76 3.42 1.97 -6.32
C ALA A 76 4.27 3.06 -5.63
N GLY A 77 4.93 2.72 -4.53
CA GLY A 77 5.84 3.63 -3.83
C GLY A 77 7.04 4.05 -4.68
N GLN A 78 7.67 3.10 -5.38
CA GLN A 78 8.78 3.41 -6.30
C GLN A 78 8.34 4.32 -7.44
N ARG A 79 7.20 4.04 -8.08
CA ARG A 79 6.66 4.89 -9.15
C ARG A 79 6.35 6.30 -8.67
N ALA A 80 5.77 6.45 -7.48
CA ALA A 80 5.50 7.76 -6.91
C ALA A 80 6.79 8.56 -6.65
N ILE A 81 7.88 7.89 -6.29
CA ILE A 81 9.21 8.53 -6.16
C ILE A 81 9.75 8.91 -7.54
N ASP A 82 9.65 8.02 -8.54
CA ASP A 82 10.09 8.30 -9.90
C ASP A 82 9.36 9.52 -10.49
N ASP A 83 8.04 9.61 -10.30
CA ASP A 83 7.20 10.75 -10.70
C ASP A 83 7.59 12.03 -9.94
N LEU A 84 7.93 11.92 -8.65
CA LEU A 84 8.41 13.06 -7.85
C LEU A 84 9.77 13.58 -8.34
N LEU A 85 10.66 12.68 -8.77
CA LEU A 85 11.99 13.01 -9.27
C LEU A 85 11.99 13.51 -10.71
N ARG A 86 10.93 13.23 -11.49
CA ARG A 86 10.76 13.62 -12.89
C ARG A 86 9.45 14.39 -13.09
N PRO A 87 9.38 15.66 -12.65
CA PRO A 87 8.19 16.49 -12.85
C PRO A 87 7.93 16.85 -14.31
#